data_AF-A0A0G1M4S2-F1
#
_entry.id   AF-A0A0G1M4S2-F1
#
_cell.length_a   1.000
_cell.length_b   1.000
_cell.length_c   1.000
_cell.angle_alpha   90.00
_cell.angle_beta   90.00
_cell.angle_gamma   90.00
#
_symmetry.space_group_name_H-M   'P 1'
#
loop_
_entity.id
_entity.type
_entity.pdbx_description
1 polymer ?
#
loop_
_entity_poly.entity_id
_entity_poly.type
_entity_poly.pdbx_seq_one_letter_code
_entity_poly.pdbx_strand_id
1 'polypeptide(L)'
;MNILASLIHAVILWSLRFSPFPELFVYPYLTARGFLPYAQILDQHFPGLMFFPINFFTLGFTDPAAFKLLLILIVLLQSALVYKISRSRLAVLAYALWQPIFEGNYLWLDTFLGLFILPAFFFFTSGLWIWSGLFLGMGVVFKQTLIPLVAFAAIILLWRRKFAALVKFSLAALFPSILILAYFYSRGILQDFWYWTVQFNLTTYAAGGRGGPNFSEIIKLAIPILVLILVWFKNREFRLGLGWLIFSVIGAVARFDLLHLQPAIPFLAIAFSKLFSRSRNLAAGLFVLSILLFGVFYIRAPKYPAVLFFDKDTDRLVSAIKNRVSDSDKIFLLGVQPHLYALTGTLPPGNIFVFQFPWFLKIAGRRVLDSLKTDPPSLVVYDDQNRIDGQYLRDYASYLVEYVQSHYLPVYRQGSVTIYARRN
;
A
#
# COMPACT_ATOMS: atom_id res chain seq x y z
N MET A 1 -12.96 -25.71 -4.19
CA MET A 1 -11.89 -24.72 -4.41
C MET A 1 -11.14 -25.12 -5.68
N ASN A 2 -10.90 -24.22 -6.64
CA ASN A 2 -10.06 -24.58 -7.79
C ASN A 2 -8.59 -24.40 -7.41
N ILE A 3 -8.03 -25.42 -6.77
CA ILE A 3 -6.64 -25.46 -6.30
C ILE A 3 -5.70 -25.14 -7.46
N LEU A 4 -5.95 -25.72 -8.65
CA LEU A 4 -5.12 -25.52 -9.83
C LEU A 4 -5.00 -24.05 -10.25
N ALA A 5 -6.11 -23.31 -10.38
CA ALA A 5 -6.06 -21.90 -10.78
C ALA A 5 -5.33 -21.03 -9.74
N SER A 6 -5.50 -21.36 -8.45
CA SER A 6 -4.82 -20.64 -7.37
C SER A 6 -3.33 -20.94 -7.35
N LEU A 7 -2.93 -22.19 -7.61
CA LEU A 7 -1.53 -22.59 -7.78
C LEU A 7 -0.89 -21.92 -9.00
N ILE A 8 -1.59 -21.84 -10.12
CA ILE A 8 -1.12 -21.09 -11.31
C ILE A 8 -0.87 -19.63 -10.95
N HIS A 9 -1.78 -18.98 -10.21
CA HIS A 9 -1.59 -17.61 -9.75
C HIS A 9 -0.35 -17.46 -8.86
N ALA A 10 -0.17 -18.37 -7.91
CA ALA A 10 1.03 -18.39 -7.06
C ALA A 10 2.32 -18.56 -7.87
N VAL A 11 2.34 -19.45 -8.86
CA VAL A 11 3.51 -19.65 -9.75
C VAL A 11 3.79 -18.41 -10.60
N ILE A 12 2.74 -17.76 -11.14
CA ILE A 12 2.89 -16.50 -11.87
C ILE A 12 3.56 -15.46 -10.98
N LEU A 13 3.04 -15.22 -9.77
CA LEU A 13 3.61 -14.24 -8.84
C LEU A 13 5.02 -14.62 -8.37
N TRP A 14 5.29 -15.92 -8.20
CA TRP A 14 6.63 -16.39 -7.86
C TRP A 14 7.65 -16.06 -8.95
N SER A 15 7.26 -16.18 -10.22
CA SER A 15 8.15 -15.93 -11.36
C SER A 15 8.43 -14.44 -11.62
N LEU A 16 7.54 -13.54 -11.19
CA LEU A 16 7.67 -12.10 -11.42
C LEU A 16 8.64 -11.45 -10.42
N ARG A 17 9.24 -10.32 -10.82
CA ARG A 17 9.97 -9.44 -9.90
C ARG A 17 9.06 -9.06 -8.74
N PHE A 18 9.56 -9.18 -7.52
CA PHE A 18 8.83 -8.78 -6.33
C PHE A 18 9.11 -7.32 -5.99
N SER A 19 8.07 -6.56 -5.65
CA SER A 19 8.20 -5.13 -5.32
C SER A 19 7.56 -4.82 -3.97
N PRO A 20 8.24 -5.10 -2.84
CA PRO A 20 7.77 -4.68 -1.54
C PRO A 20 8.10 -3.21 -1.32
N PHE A 21 7.13 -2.43 -0.85
CA PHE A 21 7.38 -1.03 -0.54
C PHE A 21 8.21 -0.85 0.74
N PRO A 22 9.14 0.13 0.80
CA PRO A 22 10.02 0.35 1.94
C PRO A 22 9.32 0.56 3.29
N GLU A 23 8.12 1.15 3.29
CA GLU A 23 7.28 1.41 4.47
C GLU A 23 7.00 0.12 5.26
N LEU A 24 6.83 -1.01 4.56
CA LEU A 24 6.59 -2.31 5.17
C LEU A 24 7.78 -2.80 6.00
N PHE A 25 8.97 -2.24 5.79
CA PHE A 25 10.17 -2.54 6.57
C PHE A 25 10.42 -1.47 7.62
N VAL A 26 10.48 -0.19 7.19
CA VAL A 26 10.94 0.89 8.07
C VAL A 26 9.93 1.24 9.16
N TYR A 27 8.63 1.24 8.88
CA TYR A 27 7.63 1.60 9.88
C TYR A 27 7.52 0.56 11.01
N PRO A 28 7.37 -0.74 10.72
CA PRO A 28 7.38 -1.76 11.77
C PRO A 28 8.68 -1.78 12.56
N TYR A 29 9.83 -1.62 11.88
CA TYR A 29 11.15 -1.57 12.50
C TYR A 29 11.27 -0.42 13.49
N LEU A 30 10.96 0.82 13.08
CA LEU A 30 11.07 2.00 13.95
C LEU A 30 10.08 1.91 15.12
N THR A 31 8.85 1.44 14.87
CA THR A 31 7.86 1.23 15.93
C THR A 31 8.34 0.19 16.95
N ALA A 32 8.94 -0.91 16.50
CA ALA A 32 9.54 -1.93 17.36
C ALA A 32 10.75 -1.40 18.16
N ARG A 33 11.41 -0.35 17.67
CA ARG A 33 12.48 0.39 18.36
C ARG A 33 11.97 1.53 19.25
N GLY A 34 10.67 1.60 19.49
CA GLY A 34 10.05 2.53 20.44
C GLY A 34 9.65 3.88 19.87
N PHE A 35 9.74 4.08 18.54
CA PHE A 35 9.26 5.31 17.92
C PHE A 35 7.74 5.40 18.02
N LEU A 36 7.25 6.59 18.37
CA LEU A 36 5.83 6.90 18.43
C LEU A 36 5.28 7.20 17.02
N PRO A 37 4.28 6.44 16.53
CA PRO A 37 3.61 6.75 15.28
C PRO A 37 3.06 8.18 15.26
N TYR A 38 3.17 8.86 14.12
CA TYR A 38 2.69 10.23 13.84
C TYR A 38 3.39 11.35 14.60
N ALA A 39 3.87 11.11 15.82
CA ALA A 39 4.67 12.06 16.56
C ALA A 39 6.14 12.02 16.11
N GLN A 40 6.70 10.82 15.91
CA GLN A 40 8.09 10.59 15.54
C GLN A 40 8.23 9.97 14.14
N ILE A 41 7.24 9.17 13.73
CA ILE A 41 7.13 8.66 12.35
C ILE A 41 6.01 9.44 11.65
N LEU A 42 6.37 10.44 10.86
CA LEU A 42 5.42 11.34 10.21
C LEU A 42 4.89 10.68 8.93
N ASP A 43 3.63 10.25 8.94
CA ASP A 43 3.03 9.51 7.83
C ASP A 43 1.53 9.80 7.70
N GLN A 44 1.04 9.82 6.46
CA GLN A 44 -0.34 10.20 6.14
C GLN A 44 -1.32 9.01 6.11
N HIS A 45 -0.84 7.79 6.25
CA HIS A 45 -1.67 6.59 6.17
C HIS A 45 -2.22 6.24 7.55
N PHE A 46 -3.38 5.59 7.56
CA PHE A 46 -3.89 4.94 8.76
C PHE A 46 -2.94 3.82 9.21
N PRO A 47 -2.94 3.47 10.50
CA PRO A 47 -1.79 2.78 11.08
C PRO A 47 -1.58 1.35 10.57
N GLY A 48 -2.67 0.65 10.25
CA GLY A 48 -2.63 -0.76 9.85
C GLY A 48 -1.70 -1.59 10.72
N LEU A 49 -1.16 -2.68 10.17
CA LEU A 49 -0.18 -3.53 10.87
C LEU A 49 1.22 -2.91 10.95
N MET A 50 1.41 -1.64 10.58
CA MET A 50 2.73 -1.01 10.56
C MET A 50 3.10 -0.32 11.87
N PHE A 51 2.09 0.19 12.60
CA PHE A 51 2.27 1.05 13.78
C PHE A 51 1.76 0.43 15.10
N PHE A 52 1.35 -0.84 15.07
CA PHE A 52 0.96 -1.56 16.28
C PHE A 52 2.16 -2.17 17.02
N PRO A 53 2.02 -2.47 18.33
CA PRO A 53 3.01 -3.26 19.06
C PRO A 53 3.24 -4.63 18.42
N ILE A 54 2.17 -5.25 17.91
CA ILE A 54 2.26 -6.44 17.04
C ILE A 54 2.17 -5.95 15.59
N ASN A 55 3.32 -5.88 14.94
CA ASN A 55 3.49 -5.42 13.56
C ASN A 55 4.32 -6.42 12.72
N PHE A 56 4.50 -6.13 11.43
CA PHE A 56 5.23 -7.02 10.51
C PHE A 56 6.65 -7.40 11.01
N PHE A 57 7.40 -6.46 11.59
CA PHE A 57 8.74 -6.73 12.11
C PHE A 57 8.69 -7.71 13.29
N THR A 58 7.80 -7.46 14.26
CA THR A 58 7.63 -8.37 15.42
C THR A 58 7.05 -9.74 15.05
N LEU A 59 6.41 -9.85 13.90
CA LEU A 59 5.91 -11.11 13.33
C LEU A 59 6.97 -11.85 12.49
N GLY A 60 8.19 -11.31 12.38
CA GLY A 60 9.30 -11.93 11.64
C GLY A 60 9.34 -11.60 10.15
N PHE A 61 8.54 -10.66 9.65
CA PHE A 61 8.63 -10.19 8.26
C PHE A 61 9.71 -9.10 8.17
N THR A 62 10.96 -9.52 8.03
CA THR A 62 12.13 -8.62 8.01
C THR A 62 12.88 -8.62 6.69
N ASP A 63 12.55 -9.53 5.77
CA ASP A 63 13.24 -9.70 4.50
C ASP A 63 12.26 -9.86 3.31
N PRO A 64 12.72 -9.63 2.07
CA PRO A 64 11.86 -9.72 0.89
C PRO A 64 11.25 -11.10 0.65
N ALA A 65 11.91 -12.20 1.02
CA ALA A 65 11.38 -13.54 0.79
C ALA A 65 10.16 -13.79 1.69
N ALA A 66 10.24 -13.41 2.97
CA ALA A 66 9.11 -13.47 3.90
C ALA A 66 7.91 -12.66 3.38
N PHE A 67 8.14 -11.43 2.92
CA PHE A 67 7.08 -10.61 2.35
C PHE A 67 6.54 -11.14 1.01
N LYS A 68 7.35 -11.80 0.19
CA LYS A 68 6.89 -12.45 -1.04
C LYS A 68 5.96 -13.63 -0.74
N LEU A 69 6.29 -14.44 0.26
CA LEU A 69 5.41 -15.51 0.73
C LEU A 69 4.10 -14.94 1.29
N LEU A 70 4.16 -13.83 2.03
CA LEU A 70 2.96 -13.13 2.51
C LEU A 70 2.08 -12.65 1.35
N LEU A 71 2.65 -12.03 0.33
CA LEU A 71 1.92 -11.61 -0.88
C LEU A 71 1.16 -12.79 -1.51
N ILE A 72 1.86 -13.91 -1.71
CA ILE A 72 1.27 -15.12 -2.31
C ILE A 72 0.14 -15.66 -1.42
N LEU A 73 0.35 -15.72 -0.10
CA LEU A 73 -0.67 -16.14 0.85
C LEU A 73 -1.92 -15.25 0.77
N ILE A 74 -1.76 -13.92 0.75
CA ILE A 74 -2.86 -12.96 0.61
C ILE A 74 -3.65 -13.24 -0.67
N VAL A 75 -2.96 -13.42 -1.79
CA VAL A 75 -3.59 -13.68 -3.09
C VAL A 75 -4.32 -15.02 -3.15
N LEU A 76 -3.78 -16.06 -2.50
CA LEU A 76 -4.45 -17.36 -2.40
C LEU A 76 -5.72 -17.27 -1.53
N LEU A 77 -5.67 -16.54 -0.42
CA LEU A 77 -6.84 -16.28 0.41
C LEU A 77 -7.91 -15.49 -0.35
N GLN A 78 -7.52 -14.45 -1.09
CA GLN A 78 -8.43 -13.69 -1.95
C GLN A 78 -9.03 -14.56 -3.06
N SER A 79 -8.24 -15.43 -3.70
CA SER A 79 -8.71 -16.40 -4.70
C SER A 79 -9.77 -17.34 -4.13
N ALA A 80 -9.55 -17.85 -2.92
CA ALA A 80 -10.52 -18.70 -2.23
C ALA A 80 -11.82 -17.94 -1.93
N LEU A 81 -11.74 -16.67 -1.52
CA LEU A 81 -12.90 -15.80 -1.28
C LEU A 81 -13.64 -15.45 -2.58
N VAL A 82 -12.93 -15.13 -3.66
CA VAL A 82 -13.49 -14.92 -5.01
C VAL A 82 -14.28 -16.16 -5.44
N TYR A 83 -13.71 -17.36 -5.26
CA TYR A 83 -14.42 -18.61 -5.55
C TYR A 83 -15.65 -18.80 -4.64
N LYS A 84 -15.51 -18.53 -3.34
CA LYS A 84 -16.62 -18.68 -2.37
C LYS A 84 -17.80 -17.78 -2.71
N ILE A 85 -17.54 -16.54 -3.13
CA ILE A 85 -18.56 -15.56 -3.50
C ILE A 85 -19.17 -15.86 -4.87
N SER A 86 -18.35 -16.11 -5.89
CA SER A 86 -18.84 -16.30 -7.27
C SER A 86 -19.35 -17.71 -7.55
N ARG A 87 -18.87 -18.71 -6.80
CA ARG A 87 -18.93 -20.15 -7.12
C ARG A 87 -18.40 -20.48 -8.52
N SER A 88 -17.52 -19.65 -9.06
CA SER A 88 -17.02 -19.74 -10.44
C SER A 88 -15.52 -19.94 -10.49
N ARG A 89 -15.09 -21.00 -11.20
CA ARG A 89 -13.67 -21.22 -11.51
C ARG A 89 -13.13 -20.16 -12.47
N LEU A 90 -14.00 -19.64 -13.35
CA LEU A 90 -13.64 -18.59 -14.31
C LEU A 90 -13.33 -17.27 -13.59
N ALA A 91 -14.03 -16.96 -12.49
CA ALA A 91 -13.70 -15.77 -11.69
C ALA A 91 -12.29 -15.88 -11.09
N VAL A 92 -11.91 -17.06 -10.56
CA VAL A 92 -10.55 -17.25 -10.03
C VAL A 92 -9.50 -17.13 -11.13
N LEU A 93 -9.77 -17.68 -12.32
CA LEU A 93 -8.85 -17.59 -13.45
C LEU A 93 -8.72 -16.14 -13.97
N ALA A 94 -9.83 -15.41 -14.08
CA ALA A 94 -9.81 -14.00 -14.45
C ALA A 94 -9.06 -13.14 -13.40
N TYR A 95 -9.22 -13.45 -12.11
CA TYR A 95 -8.46 -12.81 -11.04
C TYR A 95 -6.96 -13.09 -11.19
N ALA A 96 -6.56 -14.34 -11.44
CA ALA A 96 -5.18 -14.72 -11.67
C ALA A 96 -4.52 -14.02 -12.87
N LEU A 97 -5.30 -13.76 -13.93
CA LEU A 97 -4.82 -13.05 -15.12
C LEU A 97 -4.71 -11.54 -14.90
N TRP A 98 -5.73 -10.93 -14.30
CA TRP A 98 -5.78 -9.47 -14.17
C TRP A 98 -4.94 -8.96 -13.01
N GLN A 99 -4.88 -9.67 -11.90
CA GLN A 99 -4.20 -9.17 -10.70
C GLN A 99 -2.73 -8.77 -10.98
N PRO A 100 -1.91 -9.53 -11.73
CA PRO A 100 -0.55 -9.10 -12.10
C PRO A 100 -0.50 -7.88 -13.02
N ILE A 101 -1.45 -7.72 -13.97
CA ILE A 101 -1.51 -6.56 -14.88
C ILE A 101 -1.72 -5.26 -14.09
N PHE A 102 -2.46 -5.35 -13.00
CA PHE A 102 -2.73 -4.26 -12.07
C PHE A 102 -1.69 -4.15 -10.95
N GLU A 103 -0.45 -4.55 -11.22
CA GLU A 103 0.67 -4.48 -10.27
C GLU A 103 0.55 -5.46 -9.09
N GLY A 104 0.01 -6.64 -9.38
CA GLY A 104 -0.21 -7.66 -8.37
C GLY A 104 1.03 -8.28 -7.74
N ASN A 105 2.21 -8.02 -8.33
CA ASN A 105 3.52 -8.39 -7.80
C ASN A 105 4.10 -7.35 -6.82
N TYR A 106 3.37 -6.26 -6.59
CA TYR A 106 3.70 -5.25 -5.58
C TYR A 106 2.98 -5.58 -4.28
N LEU A 107 3.72 -5.49 -3.16
CA LEU A 107 3.13 -5.61 -1.84
C LEU A 107 3.01 -4.21 -1.24
N TRP A 108 1.77 -3.75 -1.11
CA TRP A 108 1.41 -2.47 -0.53
C TRP A 108 0.13 -2.58 0.30
N LEU A 109 -0.26 -1.50 0.96
CA LEU A 109 -1.47 -1.43 1.79
C LEU A 109 -2.73 -1.88 1.01
N ASP A 110 -2.85 -1.48 -0.25
CA ASP A 110 -3.98 -1.85 -1.12
C ASP A 110 -4.12 -3.36 -1.35
N THR A 111 -3.00 -4.09 -1.36
CA THR A 111 -2.96 -5.54 -1.54
C THR A 111 -3.71 -6.26 -0.42
N PHE A 112 -3.66 -5.73 0.81
CA PHE A 112 -4.33 -6.32 1.97
C PHE A 112 -5.84 -6.05 2.00
N LEU A 113 -6.32 -4.99 1.34
CA LEU A 113 -7.72 -4.56 1.47
C LEU A 113 -8.72 -5.62 1.00
N GLY A 114 -8.35 -6.45 0.01
CA GLY A 114 -9.18 -7.57 -0.42
C GLY A 114 -9.52 -8.56 0.70
N LEU A 115 -8.65 -8.70 1.71
CA LEU A 115 -8.89 -9.54 2.89
C LEU A 115 -9.97 -9.00 3.83
N PHE A 116 -10.26 -7.70 3.76
CA PHE A 116 -11.33 -7.06 4.54
C PHE A 116 -12.61 -6.94 3.72
N ILE A 117 -12.49 -6.49 2.47
CA ILE A 117 -13.63 -6.18 1.62
C ILE A 117 -14.38 -7.44 1.18
N LEU A 118 -13.66 -8.51 0.78
CA LEU A 118 -14.32 -9.73 0.28
C LEU A 118 -15.12 -10.45 1.37
N PRO A 119 -14.59 -10.71 2.59
CA PRO A 119 -15.40 -11.27 3.66
C PRO A 119 -16.55 -10.33 4.05
N ALA A 120 -16.30 -9.02 4.11
CA ALA A 120 -17.36 -8.06 4.42
C ALA A 120 -18.52 -8.12 3.42
N PHE A 121 -18.23 -8.22 2.12
CA PHE A 121 -19.24 -8.40 1.07
C PHE A 121 -19.99 -9.72 1.21
N PHE A 122 -19.26 -10.82 1.48
CA PHE A 122 -19.85 -12.14 1.70
C PHE A 122 -20.82 -12.13 2.90
N PHE A 123 -20.42 -11.54 4.03
CA PHE A 123 -21.28 -11.44 5.22
C PHE A 123 -22.44 -10.47 5.02
N PHE A 124 -22.22 -9.35 4.32
CA PHE A 124 -23.28 -8.40 3.98
C PHE A 124 -24.38 -9.07 3.15
N THR A 125 -24.00 -9.80 2.10
CA THR A 125 -24.97 -10.50 1.25
C THR A 125 -25.67 -11.66 1.96
N SER A 126 -25.04 -12.23 2.98
CA SER A 126 -25.61 -13.30 3.84
C SER A 126 -26.46 -12.77 5.01
N GLY A 127 -26.59 -11.46 5.17
CA GLY A 127 -27.33 -10.87 6.28
C GLY A 127 -26.62 -10.87 7.65
N LEU A 128 -25.33 -11.18 7.68
CA LEU A 128 -24.49 -11.21 8.87
C LEU A 128 -23.83 -9.84 9.11
N TRP A 129 -24.67 -8.86 9.46
CA TRP A 129 -24.31 -7.43 9.47
C TRP A 129 -23.19 -7.06 10.44
N ILE A 130 -23.12 -7.71 11.61
CA ILE A 130 -22.05 -7.49 12.61
C ILE A 130 -20.69 -7.85 12.00
N TRP A 131 -20.57 -9.03 11.40
CA TRP A 131 -19.32 -9.47 10.77
C TRP A 131 -18.94 -8.59 9.58
N SER A 132 -19.92 -8.19 8.76
CA SER A 132 -19.67 -7.26 7.66
C SER A 132 -19.11 -5.92 8.17
N GLY A 133 -19.73 -5.35 9.20
CA GLY A 133 -19.28 -4.12 9.84
C GLY A 133 -17.87 -4.27 10.41
N LEU A 134 -17.62 -5.33 11.18
CA LEU A 134 -16.31 -5.59 11.79
C LEU A 134 -15.18 -5.69 10.76
N PHE A 135 -15.38 -6.44 9.66
CA PHE A 135 -14.37 -6.55 8.61
C PHE A 135 -14.10 -5.21 7.92
N LEU A 136 -15.12 -4.42 7.60
CA LEU A 136 -14.89 -3.09 7.04
C LEU A 136 -14.26 -2.12 8.04
N GLY A 137 -14.63 -2.21 9.33
CA GLY A 137 -14.02 -1.41 10.41
C GLY A 137 -12.52 -1.70 10.55
N MET A 138 -12.13 -2.98 10.54
CA MET A 138 -10.72 -3.39 10.50
C MET A 138 -10.04 -2.87 9.24
N GLY A 139 -10.72 -2.93 8.10
CA GLY A 139 -10.25 -2.36 6.84
C GLY A 139 -10.03 -0.84 6.92
N VAL A 140 -10.89 -0.08 7.59
CA VAL A 140 -10.73 1.37 7.80
C VAL A 140 -9.50 1.66 8.64
N VAL A 141 -9.28 0.93 9.75
CA VAL A 141 -8.06 1.06 10.58
C VAL A 141 -6.79 0.73 9.76
N PHE A 142 -6.91 -0.16 8.78
CA PHE A 142 -5.82 -0.48 7.87
C PHE A 142 -5.59 0.61 6.81
N LYS A 143 -6.67 1.13 6.20
CA LYS A 143 -6.62 2.24 5.24
C LYS A 143 -7.93 3.03 5.22
N GLN A 144 -7.84 4.35 5.38
CA GLN A 144 -8.98 5.26 5.43
C GLN A 144 -9.83 5.30 4.15
N THR A 145 -9.29 4.84 3.02
CA THR A 145 -9.99 4.81 1.74
C THR A 145 -11.22 3.91 1.74
N LEU A 146 -11.43 3.09 2.77
CA LEU A 146 -12.63 2.26 2.95
C LEU A 146 -13.79 2.97 3.67
N ILE A 147 -13.59 4.18 4.20
CA ILE A 147 -14.68 4.95 4.83
C ILE A 147 -15.88 5.14 3.87
N PRO A 148 -15.69 5.52 2.59
CA PRO A 148 -16.81 5.63 1.65
C PRO A 148 -17.55 4.31 1.42
N LEU A 149 -16.86 3.17 1.46
CA LEU A 149 -17.49 1.85 1.32
C LEU A 149 -18.33 1.49 2.54
N VAL A 150 -17.87 1.83 3.76
CA VAL A 150 -18.67 1.71 4.99
C VAL A 150 -19.94 2.54 4.89
N ALA A 151 -19.81 3.81 4.46
CA ALA A 151 -20.95 4.70 4.28
C ALA A 151 -21.94 4.16 3.24
N PHE A 152 -21.45 3.65 2.11
CA PHE A 152 -22.28 3.04 1.07
C PHE A 152 -23.07 1.84 1.60
N ALA A 153 -22.43 0.92 2.34
CA ALA A 153 -23.10 -0.22 2.95
C ALA A 153 -24.18 0.21 3.96
N ALA A 154 -23.91 1.23 4.77
CA ALA A 154 -24.87 1.80 5.70
C ALA A 154 -26.07 2.43 4.98
N ILE A 155 -25.84 3.20 3.91
CA ILE A 155 -26.89 3.81 3.07
C ILE A 155 -27.78 2.72 2.46
N ILE A 156 -27.23 1.59 2.02
CA ILE A 156 -28.04 0.46 1.51
C ILE A 156 -28.96 -0.10 2.60
N LEU A 157 -28.48 -0.27 3.83
CA LEU A 157 -29.30 -0.76 4.94
C LEU A 157 -30.41 0.23 5.29
N LEU A 158 -30.09 1.54 5.28
CA LEU A 158 -31.03 2.62 5.48
C LEU A 158 -32.12 2.64 4.39
N TRP A 159 -31.72 2.59 3.12
CA TRP A 159 -32.64 2.53 1.97
C TRP A 159 -33.59 1.33 2.10
N ARG A 160 -33.05 0.16 2.49
CA ARG A 160 -33.84 -1.07 2.70
C ARG A 160 -34.65 -1.05 4.01
N ARG A 161 -34.67 0.07 4.73
CA ARG A 161 -35.37 0.27 6.01
C ARG A 161 -35.00 -0.78 7.08
N LYS A 162 -33.76 -1.30 7.05
CA LYS A 162 -33.27 -2.30 8.01
C LYS A 162 -32.54 -1.64 9.19
N PHE A 163 -33.24 -0.85 10.00
CA PHE A 163 -32.63 -0.07 11.09
C PHE A 163 -31.85 -0.91 12.11
N ALA A 164 -32.41 -2.03 12.56
CA ALA A 164 -31.70 -2.93 13.48
C ALA A 164 -30.41 -3.50 12.88
N ALA A 165 -30.40 -3.77 11.57
CA ALA A 165 -29.19 -4.20 10.86
C ALA A 165 -28.18 -3.06 10.73
N LEU A 166 -28.64 -1.85 10.44
CA LEU A 166 -27.81 -0.64 10.37
C LEU A 166 -27.09 -0.40 11.69
N VAL A 167 -27.80 -0.42 12.82
CA VAL A 167 -27.18 -0.25 14.16
C VAL A 167 -26.11 -1.32 14.42
N LYS A 168 -26.44 -2.61 14.20
CA LYS A 168 -25.50 -3.72 14.36
C LYS A 168 -24.25 -3.57 13.48
N PHE A 169 -24.45 -3.20 12.21
CA PHE A 169 -23.37 -2.96 11.27
C PHE A 169 -22.49 -1.77 11.70
N SER A 170 -23.11 -0.62 12.01
CA SER A 170 -22.40 0.62 12.36
C SER A 170 -21.61 0.48 13.66
N LEU A 171 -22.18 -0.13 14.69
CA LEU A 171 -21.45 -0.39 15.95
C LEU A 171 -20.23 -1.28 15.69
N ALA A 172 -20.39 -2.36 14.92
CA ALA A 172 -19.29 -3.25 14.58
C ALA A 172 -18.22 -2.58 13.69
N ALA A 173 -18.62 -1.71 12.77
CA ALA A 173 -17.70 -0.96 11.91
C ALA A 173 -16.92 0.12 12.67
N LEU A 174 -17.56 0.79 13.63
CA LEU A 174 -16.90 1.81 14.45
C LEU A 174 -15.99 1.20 15.52
N PHE A 175 -16.27 -0.02 15.98
CA PHE A 175 -15.54 -0.64 17.08
C PHE A 175 -14.01 -0.67 16.89
N PRO A 176 -13.44 -1.14 15.76
CA PRO A 176 -11.99 -1.08 15.53
C PRO A 176 -11.43 0.35 15.54
N SER A 177 -12.16 1.32 14.96
CA SER A 177 -11.75 2.72 14.96
C SER A 177 -11.77 3.35 16.36
N ILE A 178 -12.74 2.98 17.21
CA ILE A 178 -12.78 3.44 18.60
C ILE A 178 -11.58 2.89 19.38
N LEU A 179 -11.24 1.60 19.20
CA LEU A 179 -10.10 0.99 19.87
C LEU A 179 -8.77 1.66 19.49
N ILE A 180 -8.55 1.97 18.20
CA ILE A 180 -7.33 2.67 17.79
C ILE A 180 -7.27 4.11 18.32
N LEU A 181 -8.40 4.83 18.31
CA LEU A 181 -8.45 6.19 18.85
C LEU A 181 -8.19 6.20 20.35
N ALA A 182 -8.74 5.24 21.11
CA ALA A 182 -8.45 5.07 22.52
C ALA A 182 -6.96 4.74 22.76
N TYR A 183 -6.38 3.87 21.94
CA TYR A 183 -4.95 3.57 22.00
C TYR A 183 -4.10 4.82 21.77
N PHE A 184 -4.35 5.60 20.71
CA PHE A 184 -3.60 6.83 20.43
C PHE A 184 -3.82 7.94 21.45
N TYR A 185 -5.04 8.04 22.01
CA TYR A 185 -5.31 8.93 23.12
C TYR A 185 -4.47 8.56 24.34
N SER A 186 -4.43 7.28 24.72
CA SER A 186 -3.65 6.79 25.87
C SER A 186 -2.14 6.99 25.72
N ARG A 187 -1.65 7.14 24.48
CA ARG A 187 -0.24 7.38 24.15
C ARG A 187 0.09 8.84 23.93
N GLY A 188 -0.89 9.75 24.03
CA GLY A 188 -0.68 11.19 23.83
C GLY A 188 -0.42 11.61 22.38
N ILE A 189 -0.69 10.73 21.40
CA ILE A 189 -0.38 10.98 19.97
C ILE A 189 -1.62 11.20 19.10
N LEU A 190 -2.80 11.33 19.72
CA LEU A 190 -4.07 11.46 18.98
C LEU A 190 -4.09 12.71 18.08
N GLN A 191 -3.54 13.83 18.56
CA GLN A 191 -3.49 15.07 17.79
C GLN A 191 -2.59 14.95 16.56
N ASP A 192 -1.40 14.36 16.72
CA ASP A 192 -0.49 14.08 15.60
C ASP A 192 -1.12 13.12 14.59
N PHE A 193 -1.75 12.04 15.07
CA PHE A 193 -2.50 11.11 14.24
C PHE A 193 -3.56 11.84 13.41
N TRP A 194 -4.39 12.67 14.04
CA TRP A 194 -5.44 13.42 13.36
C TRP A 194 -4.87 14.39 12.33
N TYR A 195 -3.80 15.10 12.69
CA TYR A 195 -3.13 16.03 11.79
C TYR A 195 -2.65 15.31 10.53
N TRP A 196 -1.84 14.25 10.67
CA TRP A 196 -1.23 13.61 9.52
C TRP A 196 -2.20 12.78 8.69
N THR A 197 -3.16 12.10 9.33
CA THR A 197 -4.04 11.19 8.60
C THR A 197 -5.31 11.85 8.07
N VAL A 198 -5.74 12.98 8.63
CA VAL A 198 -6.95 13.70 8.19
C VAL A 198 -6.60 15.07 7.64
N GLN A 199 -6.06 15.98 8.47
CA GLN A 199 -5.85 17.36 8.06
C GLN A 199 -4.85 17.47 6.90
N PHE A 200 -3.72 16.78 6.98
CA PHE A 200 -2.67 16.78 5.96
C PHE A 200 -3.17 16.18 4.64
N ASN A 201 -3.92 15.08 4.69
CA ASN A 201 -4.53 14.47 3.51
C ASN A 201 -5.51 15.41 2.80
N LEU A 202 -6.37 16.11 3.56
CA LEU A 202 -7.38 17.02 3.01
C LEU A 202 -6.82 18.37 2.54
N THR A 203 -5.59 18.73 2.96
CA THR A 203 -4.97 20.02 2.64
C THR A 203 -3.73 19.86 1.76
N THR A 204 -2.62 19.45 2.36
CA THR A 204 -1.29 19.49 1.75
C THR A 204 -1.11 18.39 0.71
N TYR A 205 -1.46 17.14 1.05
CA TYR A 205 -1.37 16.02 0.12
C TYR A 205 -2.36 16.18 -1.04
N ALA A 206 -3.59 16.60 -0.77
CA ALA A 206 -4.58 16.87 -1.81
C ALA A 206 -4.13 17.94 -2.81
N ALA A 207 -3.28 18.89 -2.41
CA ALA A 207 -2.72 19.91 -3.30
C ALA A 207 -1.47 19.46 -4.07
N GLY A 208 -0.60 18.65 -3.44
CA GLY A 208 0.73 18.31 -4.01
C GLY A 208 0.88 16.88 -4.53
N GLY A 209 0.04 15.94 -4.12
CA GLY A 209 0.21 14.50 -4.37
C GLY A 209 -0.67 13.92 -5.47
N ARG A 210 -1.54 14.71 -6.11
CA ARG A 210 -2.51 14.21 -7.10
C ARG A 210 -1.86 13.90 -8.45
N GLY A 211 -2.33 12.83 -9.08
CA GLY A 211 -1.91 12.40 -10.41
C GLY A 211 -3.03 11.68 -11.14
N GLY A 212 -3.19 11.96 -12.43
CA GLY A 212 -4.14 11.27 -13.30
C GLY A 212 -3.51 10.07 -14.02
N PRO A 213 -4.34 9.18 -14.59
CA PRO A 213 -3.83 8.02 -15.32
C PRO A 213 -3.06 8.45 -16.57
N ASN A 214 -1.95 7.79 -16.85
CA ASN A 214 -1.27 7.90 -18.14
C ASN A 214 -1.98 7.06 -19.22
N PHE A 215 -1.61 7.29 -20.48
CA PHE A 215 -2.23 6.61 -21.62
C PHE A 215 -2.10 5.08 -21.56
N SER A 216 -0.98 4.55 -21.06
CA SER A 216 -0.76 3.11 -20.93
C SER A 216 -1.71 2.47 -19.90
N GLU A 217 -2.04 3.21 -18.84
CA GLU A 217 -2.98 2.79 -17.81
C GLU A 217 -4.42 2.80 -18.31
N ILE A 218 -4.79 3.81 -19.10
CA ILE A 218 -6.11 3.87 -19.76
C ILE A 218 -6.31 2.64 -20.66
N ILE A 219 -5.28 2.23 -21.41
CA ILE A 219 -5.35 1.02 -22.24
C ILE A 219 -5.57 -0.23 -21.37
N LYS A 220 -4.83 -0.39 -20.27
CA LYS A 220 -4.99 -1.53 -19.35
C LYS A 220 -6.38 -1.57 -18.71
N LEU A 221 -7.00 -0.41 -18.52
CA LEU A 221 -8.35 -0.27 -17.96
C LEU A 221 -9.48 -0.56 -18.96
N ALA A 222 -9.22 -0.52 -20.26
CA ALA A 222 -10.26 -0.61 -21.28
C ALA A 222 -11.11 -1.90 -21.16
N ILE A 223 -10.46 -3.05 -20.98
CA ILE A 223 -11.16 -4.34 -20.86
C ILE A 223 -11.97 -4.43 -19.56
N PRO A 224 -11.40 -4.18 -18.37
CA PRO A 224 -12.17 -4.17 -17.12
C PRO A 224 -13.35 -3.19 -17.13
N ILE A 225 -13.16 -1.98 -17.65
CA ILE A 225 -14.24 -0.98 -17.77
C ILE A 225 -15.35 -1.49 -18.69
N LEU A 226 -15.01 -2.05 -19.85
CA LEU A 226 -16.00 -2.63 -20.75
C LEU A 226 -16.77 -3.77 -20.09
N VAL A 227 -16.10 -4.63 -19.32
CA VAL A 227 -16.77 -5.68 -18.54
C VAL A 227 -17.75 -5.08 -17.53
N LEU A 228 -17.36 -4.01 -16.82
CA LEU A 228 -18.24 -3.33 -15.86
C LEU A 228 -19.49 -2.74 -16.53
N ILE A 229 -19.30 -2.03 -17.64
CA ILE A 229 -20.41 -1.45 -18.42
C ILE A 229 -21.37 -2.55 -18.85
N LEU A 230 -20.86 -3.64 -19.44
CA LEU A 230 -21.68 -4.74 -19.92
C LEU A 230 -22.43 -5.45 -18.78
N VAL A 231 -21.79 -5.69 -17.64
CA VAL A 231 -22.42 -6.32 -16.47
C VAL A 231 -23.48 -5.40 -15.87
N TRP A 232 -23.24 -4.08 -15.80
CA TRP A 232 -24.21 -3.10 -15.29
C TRP A 232 -25.55 -3.17 -16.04
N PHE A 233 -25.49 -3.26 -17.37
CA PHE A 233 -26.70 -3.35 -18.22
C PHE A 233 -27.29 -4.75 -18.26
N LYS A 234 -26.47 -5.80 -18.30
CA LYS A 234 -26.93 -7.19 -18.51
C LYS A 234 -27.23 -7.97 -17.23
N ASN A 235 -26.80 -7.51 -16.05
CA ASN A 235 -26.96 -8.25 -14.79
C ASN A 235 -27.38 -7.34 -13.62
N ARG A 236 -28.70 -7.19 -13.45
CA ARG A 236 -29.28 -6.37 -12.37
C ARG A 236 -28.96 -6.90 -10.97
N GLU A 237 -28.87 -8.23 -10.82
CA GLU A 237 -28.61 -8.90 -9.53
C GLU A 237 -27.24 -8.54 -8.96
N PHE A 238 -26.25 -8.29 -9.84
CA PHE A 238 -24.88 -7.98 -9.42
C PHE A 238 -24.61 -6.48 -9.20
N ARG A 239 -25.59 -5.58 -9.35
CA ARG A 239 -25.41 -4.13 -9.15
C ARG A 239 -24.86 -3.77 -7.76
N LEU A 240 -25.23 -4.53 -6.74
CA LEU A 240 -24.65 -4.36 -5.40
C LEU A 240 -23.13 -4.59 -5.44
N GLY A 241 -22.66 -5.67 -6.07
CA GLY A 241 -21.23 -5.95 -6.23
C GLY A 241 -20.49 -4.86 -7.02
N LEU A 242 -21.15 -4.25 -8.01
CA LEU A 242 -20.59 -3.10 -8.75
C LEU A 242 -20.45 -1.85 -7.86
N GLY A 243 -21.43 -1.59 -6.99
CA GLY A 243 -21.30 -0.52 -5.98
C GLY A 243 -20.14 -0.76 -5.03
N TRP A 244 -19.98 -2.00 -4.52
CA TRP A 244 -18.84 -2.36 -3.68
C TRP A 244 -17.50 -2.14 -4.37
N LEU A 245 -17.40 -2.52 -5.64
CA LEU A 245 -16.23 -2.24 -6.46
C LEU A 245 -15.93 -0.74 -6.55
N ILE A 246 -16.90 0.08 -6.97
CA ILE A 246 -16.71 1.52 -7.16
C ILE A 246 -16.25 2.19 -5.86
N PHE A 247 -16.95 1.91 -4.75
CA PHE A 247 -16.62 2.51 -3.46
C PHE A 247 -15.35 1.95 -2.82
N SER A 248 -14.85 0.77 -3.26
CA SER A 248 -13.55 0.24 -2.83
C SER A 248 -12.35 0.98 -3.43
N VAL A 249 -12.52 1.67 -4.57
CA VAL A 249 -11.43 2.33 -5.29
C VAL A 249 -11.60 3.84 -5.42
N ILE A 250 -12.59 4.44 -4.77
CA ILE A 250 -12.79 5.91 -4.83
C ILE A 250 -11.55 6.68 -4.34
N GLY A 251 -10.78 6.10 -3.41
CA GLY A 251 -9.50 6.66 -2.96
C GLY A 251 -8.41 6.67 -4.03
N ALA A 252 -8.47 5.77 -5.03
CA ALA A 252 -7.51 5.73 -6.15
C ALA A 252 -7.65 6.94 -7.09
N VAL A 253 -8.75 7.71 -6.98
CA VAL A 253 -8.96 8.94 -7.78
C VAL A 253 -8.04 10.07 -7.32
N ALA A 254 -7.63 10.08 -6.05
CA ALA A 254 -6.78 11.16 -5.54
C ALA A 254 -5.39 11.12 -6.16
N ARG A 255 -4.78 9.94 -6.29
CA ARG A 255 -3.51 9.70 -6.96
C ARG A 255 -3.63 8.38 -7.71
N PHE A 256 -3.78 8.45 -9.02
CA PHE A 256 -4.02 7.27 -9.83
C PHE A 256 -2.74 6.44 -9.94
N ASP A 257 -2.86 5.17 -9.60
CA ASP A 257 -1.91 4.10 -9.89
C ASP A 257 -2.72 2.80 -9.99
N LEU A 258 -2.28 1.86 -10.82
CA LEU A 258 -2.91 0.56 -10.99
C LEU A 258 -2.90 -0.25 -9.69
N LEU A 259 -1.87 -0.07 -8.85
CA LEU A 259 -1.79 -0.67 -7.52
C LEU A 259 -3.00 -0.32 -6.64
N HIS A 260 -3.49 0.92 -6.71
CA HIS A 260 -4.64 1.37 -5.92
C HIS A 260 -5.96 0.75 -6.40
N LEU A 261 -5.96 0.04 -7.53
CA LEU A 261 -7.10 -0.70 -8.04
C LEU A 261 -7.11 -2.18 -7.61
N GLN A 262 -6.05 -2.66 -6.95
CA GLN A 262 -5.99 -4.02 -6.39
C GLN A 262 -7.27 -4.46 -5.64
N PRO A 263 -7.91 -3.61 -4.79
CA PRO A 263 -9.12 -4.00 -4.06
C PRO A 263 -10.33 -4.28 -4.98
N ALA A 264 -10.37 -3.69 -6.18
CA ALA A 264 -11.44 -3.90 -7.16
C ALA A 264 -11.25 -5.15 -8.01
N ILE A 265 -10.02 -5.64 -8.21
CA ILE A 265 -9.74 -6.75 -9.14
C ILE A 265 -10.53 -8.03 -8.80
N PRO A 266 -10.67 -8.44 -7.52
CA PRO A 266 -11.54 -9.55 -7.15
C PRO A 266 -13.00 -9.38 -7.63
N PHE A 267 -13.57 -8.19 -7.48
CA PHE A 267 -14.94 -7.89 -7.90
C PHE A 267 -15.08 -7.82 -9.42
N LEU A 268 -14.07 -7.30 -10.12
CA LEU A 268 -14.00 -7.34 -11.58
C LEU A 268 -14.04 -8.79 -12.08
N ALA A 269 -13.26 -9.67 -11.48
CA ALA A 269 -13.21 -11.07 -11.86
C ALA A 269 -14.54 -11.80 -11.58
N ILE A 270 -15.22 -11.47 -10.47
CA ILE A 270 -16.58 -11.95 -10.20
C ILE A 270 -17.55 -11.43 -11.27
N ALA A 271 -17.52 -10.13 -11.59
CA ALA A 271 -18.36 -9.51 -12.61
C ALA A 271 -18.16 -10.18 -13.97
N PHE A 272 -16.91 -10.44 -14.35
CA PHE A 272 -16.55 -11.14 -15.58
C PHE A 272 -17.21 -12.52 -15.67
N SER A 273 -17.19 -13.30 -14.59
CA SER A 273 -17.85 -14.60 -14.57
C SER A 273 -19.38 -14.51 -14.75
N LYS A 274 -20.00 -13.44 -14.25
CA LYS A 274 -21.43 -13.15 -14.46
C LYS A 274 -21.71 -12.73 -15.89
N LEU A 275 -20.83 -11.96 -16.53
CA LEU A 275 -20.94 -11.63 -17.96
C LEU A 275 -20.89 -12.89 -18.82
N PHE A 276 -19.96 -13.81 -18.52
CA PHE A 276 -19.82 -15.06 -19.27
C PHE A 276 -21.09 -15.91 -19.24
N SER A 277 -21.81 -15.95 -18.11
CA SER A 277 -23.10 -16.65 -18.00
C SER A 277 -24.22 -16.03 -18.85
N ARG A 278 -24.11 -14.75 -19.24
CA ARG A 278 -25.14 -14.02 -19.99
C ARG A 278 -24.79 -13.82 -21.47
N SER A 279 -23.51 -13.75 -21.83
CA SER A 279 -23.06 -13.43 -23.18
C SER A 279 -21.74 -14.15 -23.48
N ARG A 280 -21.82 -15.48 -23.66
CA ARG A 280 -20.66 -16.37 -23.75
C ARG A 280 -19.64 -15.95 -24.82
N ASN A 281 -20.08 -15.66 -26.05
CA ASN A 281 -19.17 -15.34 -27.15
C ASN A 281 -18.41 -14.03 -26.91
N LEU A 282 -19.12 -12.98 -26.49
CA LEU A 282 -18.50 -11.70 -26.14
C LEU A 282 -17.53 -11.86 -24.98
N ALA A 283 -17.94 -12.53 -23.91
CA ALA A 283 -17.09 -12.77 -22.76
C ALA A 283 -15.86 -13.63 -23.10
N ALA A 284 -16.01 -14.64 -23.97
CA ALA A 284 -14.89 -15.44 -24.47
C ALA A 284 -13.90 -14.60 -25.28
N GLY A 285 -14.38 -13.71 -26.16
CA GLY A 285 -13.53 -12.77 -26.88
C GLY A 285 -12.76 -11.84 -25.94
N LEU A 286 -13.42 -11.26 -24.94
CA LEU A 286 -12.78 -10.44 -23.90
C LEU A 286 -11.78 -11.26 -23.05
N PHE A 287 -12.06 -12.55 -22.83
CA PHE A 287 -11.15 -13.44 -22.12
C PHE A 287 -9.87 -13.68 -22.92
N VAL A 288 -10.00 -14.00 -24.21
CA VAL A 288 -8.85 -14.18 -25.12
C VAL A 288 -8.02 -12.91 -25.18
N LEU A 289 -8.67 -11.75 -25.32
CA LEU A 289 -7.96 -10.47 -25.31
C LEU A 289 -7.24 -10.22 -23.98
N SER A 290 -7.83 -10.61 -22.84
CA SER A 290 -7.19 -10.53 -21.53
C SER A 290 -5.97 -11.44 -21.43
N ILE A 291 -6.03 -12.66 -22.00
CA ILE A 291 -4.88 -13.59 -22.06
C ILE A 291 -3.77 -13.00 -22.92
N LEU A 292 -4.09 -12.41 -24.07
CA LEU A 292 -3.09 -11.76 -24.94
C LEU A 292 -2.43 -10.58 -24.23
N LEU A 293 -3.22 -9.72 -23.59
CA LEU A 293 -2.70 -8.59 -22.81
C LEU A 293 -1.80 -9.07 -21.65
N PHE A 294 -2.24 -10.11 -20.93
CA PHE A 294 -1.46 -10.75 -19.89
C PHE A 294 -0.16 -11.33 -20.45
N GLY A 295 -0.19 -12.00 -21.60
CA GLY A 295 1.00 -12.56 -22.25
C GLY A 295 2.03 -11.49 -22.61
N VAL A 296 1.59 -10.37 -23.20
CA VAL A 296 2.45 -9.21 -23.50
C VAL A 296 3.05 -8.63 -22.22
N PHE A 297 2.22 -8.43 -21.19
CA PHE A 297 2.70 -7.97 -19.87
C PHE A 297 3.73 -8.94 -19.30
N TYR A 298 3.41 -10.23 -19.24
CA TYR A 298 4.23 -11.25 -18.62
C TYR A 298 5.59 -11.41 -19.32
N ILE A 299 5.65 -11.35 -20.65
CA ILE A 299 6.92 -11.43 -21.40
C ILE A 299 7.81 -10.21 -21.13
N ARG A 300 7.21 -9.02 -20.98
CA ARG A 300 7.95 -7.76 -20.74
C ARG A 300 8.27 -7.51 -19.27
N ALA A 301 7.55 -8.16 -18.35
CA ALA A 301 7.72 -7.94 -16.93
C ALA A 301 9.06 -8.51 -16.45
N PRO A 302 9.82 -7.75 -15.64
CA PRO A 302 11.02 -8.25 -14.99
C PRO A 302 10.73 -9.53 -14.18
N LYS A 303 11.67 -10.47 -14.19
CA LYS A 303 11.54 -11.79 -13.56
C LYS A 303 12.33 -11.89 -12.26
N TYR A 304 11.92 -12.82 -11.40
CA TYR A 304 12.69 -13.24 -10.23
C TYR A 304 14.06 -13.79 -10.66
N PRO A 305 15.16 -13.62 -9.89
CA PRO A 305 15.27 -13.17 -8.49
C PRO A 305 15.25 -11.66 -8.25
N ALA A 306 14.94 -10.83 -9.25
CA ALA A 306 14.89 -9.38 -9.03
C ALA A 306 13.87 -9.02 -7.93
N VAL A 307 14.30 -8.14 -7.02
CA VAL A 307 13.46 -7.52 -6.00
C VAL A 307 13.71 -6.00 -6.04
N LEU A 308 12.64 -5.23 -6.19
CA LEU A 308 12.75 -3.76 -6.20
C LEU A 308 13.28 -3.28 -4.84
N PHE A 309 14.27 -2.38 -4.85
CA PHE A 309 14.96 -1.83 -3.67
C PHE A 309 15.89 -2.79 -2.90
N PHE A 310 16.07 -4.03 -3.37
CA PHE A 310 16.97 -5.02 -2.76
C PHE A 310 17.88 -5.61 -3.84
N ASP A 311 18.69 -4.75 -4.43
CA ASP A 311 19.68 -5.10 -5.44
C ASP A 311 21.10 -5.12 -4.87
N LYS A 312 22.07 -5.55 -5.70
CA LYS A 312 23.48 -5.63 -5.30
C LYS A 312 24.07 -4.29 -4.88
N ASP A 313 23.56 -3.18 -5.43
CA ASP A 313 24.04 -1.85 -5.07
C ASP A 313 23.50 -1.44 -3.68
N THR A 314 22.27 -1.83 -3.37
CA THR A 314 21.73 -1.73 -2.01
C THR A 314 22.56 -2.55 -1.03
N ASP A 315 22.92 -3.79 -1.35
CA ASP A 315 23.73 -4.65 -0.47
C ASP A 315 25.13 -4.07 -0.21
N ARG A 316 25.77 -3.51 -1.24
CA ARG A 316 27.06 -2.81 -1.12
C ARG A 316 26.94 -1.57 -0.24
N LEU A 317 25.86 -0.79 -0.41
CA LEU A 317 25.60 0.39 0.39
C LEU A 317 25.35 0.03 1.86
N VAL A 318 24.54 -1.00 2.15
CA VAL A 318 24.32 -1.54 3.50
C VAL A 318 25.64 -1.95 4.14
N SER A 319 26.49 -2.66 3.39
CA SER A 319 27.82 -3.07 3.88
C SER A 319 28.72 -1.87 4.16
N ALA A 320 28.72 -0.87 3.27
CA ALA A 320 29.49 0.36 3.45
C ALA A 320 29.06 1.16 4.68
N ILE A 321 27.76 1.18 5.00
CA ILE A 321 27.21 1.80 6.21
C ILE A 321 27.61 0.98 7.44
N LYS A 322 27.34 -0.34 7.48
CA LYS A 322 27.66 -1.21 8.63
C LYS A 322 29.14 -1.24 9.00
N ASN A 323 30.04 -1.00 8.04
CA ASN A 323 31.48 -0.90 8.31
C ASN A 323 31.88 0.42 9.02
N ARG A 324 30.95 1.36 9.19
CA ARG A 324 31.19 2.71 9.74
C ARG A 324 30.35 3.04 10.97
N VAL A 325 29.28 2.30 11.22
CA VAL A 325 28.35 2.53 12.32
C VAL A 325 27.94 1.20 12.95
N SER A 326 27.59 1.24 14.22
CA SER A 326 27.07 0.11 14.99
C SER A 326 25.55 0.07 14.98
N ASP A 327 24.98 -1.04 15.42
CA ASP A 327 23.54 -1.18 15.63
C ASP A 327 23.02 -0.09 16.59
N SER A 328 21.90 0.52 16.22
CA SER A 328 21.21 1.62 16.91
C SER A 328 21.87 2.99 16.80
N ASP A 329 23.01 3.12 16.10
CA ASP A 329 23.62 4.41 15.79
C ASP A 329 22.67 5.30 14.99
N LYS A 330 22.85 6.62 15.16
CA LYS A 330 22.11 7.63 14.40
C LYS A 330 22.78 7.90 13.07
N ILE A 331 22.03 7.69 11.98
CA ILE A 331 22.44 8.11 10.62
C ILE A 331 21.32 8.91 9.99
N PHE A 332 21.64 9.79 9.05
CA PHE A 332 20.62 10.47 8.24
C PHE A 332 20.65 9.98 6.79
N LEU A 333 19.51 9.50 6.33
CA LEU A 333 19.29 9.11 4.94
C LEU A 333 18.63 10.25 4.18
N LEU A 334 19.25 10.76 3.13
CA LEU A 334 18.76 11.86 2.29
C LEU A 334 18.68 11.43 0.82
N GLY A 335 17.50 11.33 0.24
CA GLY A 335 17.30 10.87 -1.15
C GLY A 335 17.59 9.39 -1.39
N VAL A 336 17.82 8.60 -0.34
CA VAL A 336 17.98 7.14 -0.45
C VAL A 336 16.78 6.41 0.13
N GLN A 337 16.68 5.12 -0.18
CA GLN A 337 15.55 4.31 0.27
C GLN A 337 15.57 4.09 1.79
N PRO A 338 14.46 4.32 2.51
CA PRO A 338 14.47 4.37 3.97
C PRO A 338 14.51 3.00 4.66
N HIS A 339 14.25 1.90 3.96
CA HIS A 339 14.41 0.55 4.52
C HIS A 339 15.88 0.24 4.86
N LEU A 340 16.84 1.05 4.39
CA LEU A 340 18.23 1.01 4.83
C LEU A 340 18.37 1.14 6.36
N TYR A 341 17.48 1.88 7.06
CA TYR A 341 17.49 1.91 8.53
C TYR A 341 17.30 0.50 9.12
N ALA A 342 16.31 -0.24 8.62
CA ALA A 342 16.05 -1.61 9.07
C ALA A 342 17.19 -2.57 8.67
N LEU A 343 17.73 -2.44 7.46
CA LEU A 343 18.82 -3.30 6.98
C LEU A 343 20.15 -3.09 7.69
N THR A 344 20.42 -1.85 8.12
CA THR A 344 21.66 -1.47 8.82
C THR A 344 21.53 -1.49 10.33
N GLY A 345 20.33 -1.69 10.88
CA GLY A 345 20.09 -1.64 12.32
C GLY A 345 20.22 -0.24 12.91
N THR A 346 20.23 0.81 12.09
CA THR A 346 20.44 2.21 12.51
C THR A 346 19.11 2.93 12.73
N LEU A 347 19.16 4.15 13.26
CA LEU A 347 18.00 4.98 13.56
C LEU A 347 18.16 6.40 12.99
N PRO A 348 17.06 7.10 12.66
CA PRO A 348 17.11 8.50 12.24
C PRO A 348 17.45 9.42 13.43
N PRO A 349 18.09 10.58 13.16
CA PRO A 349 18.44 11.57 14.18
C PRO A 349 17.21 12.23 14.79
N GLY A 350 17.31 12.63 16.06
CA GLY A 350 16.25 13.27 16.84
C GLY A 350 15.01 12.40 17.04
N ASN A 351 15.11 11.11 16.69
CA ASN A 351 13.98 10.19 16.57
C ASN A 351 12.86 10.74 15.67
N ILE A 352 13.18 11.49 14.61
CA ILE A 352 12.21 11.97 13.62
C ILE A 352 12.44 11.28 12.29
N PHE A 353 11.41 10.61 11.79
CA PHE A 353 11.37 9.99 10.49
C PHE A 353 10.25 10.58 9.65
N VAL A 354 10.53 10.87 8.39
CA VAL A 354 9.53 11.21 7.38
C VAL A 354 10.04 10.79 6.01
N PHE A 355 9.14 10.31 5.15
CA PHE A 355 9.46 10.15 3.73
C PHE A 355 9.74 11.51 3.10
N GLN A 356 10.77 11.57 2.26
CA GLN A 356 11.27 12.84 1.73
C GLN A 356 10.51 13.30 0.49
N PHE A 357 9.20 13.06 0.44
CA PHE A 357 8.35 13.60 -0.63
C PHE A 357 8.24 15.12 -0.53
N PRO A 358 8.10 15.86 -1.65
CA PRO A 358 8.01 17.32 -1.64
C PRO A 358 6.94 17.86 -0.67
N TRP A 359 5.77 17.23 -0.63
CA TRP A 359 4.67 17.62 0.26
C TRP A 359 4.96 17.36 1.75
N PHE A 360 5.73 16.33 2.08
CA PHE A 360 6.15 16.08 3.45
C PHE A 360 7.21 17.10 3.88
N LEU A 361 8.26 17.31 3.08
CA LEU A 361 9.34 18.22 3.44
C LEU A 361 8.89 19.69 3.46
N LYS A 362 7.83 20.05 2.73
CA LYS A 362 7.18 21.36 2.88
C LYS A 362 6.72 21.64 4.31
N ILE A 363 6.27 20.62 5.04
CA ILE A 363 5.72 20.75 6.39
C ILE A 363 6.72 20.29 7.45
N ALA A 364 7.24 19.08 7.32
CA ALA A 364 8.14 18.43 8.28
C ALA A 364 9.61 18.85 8.12
N GLY A 365 9.96 19.50 7.02
CA GLY A 365 11.34 19.79 6.65
C GLY A 365 12.17 20.51 7.72
N ARG A 366 11.59 21.56 8.32
CA ARG A 366 12.24 22.27 9.44
C ARG A 366 12.47 21.36 10.64
N ARG A 367 11.49 20.52 10.98
CA ARG A 367 11.62 19.56 12.08
C ARG A 367 12.74 18.54 11.84
N VAL A 368 12.91 18.10 10.58
CA VAL A 368 14.04 17.24 10.18
C VAL A 368 15.38 17.99 10.33
N LEU A 369 15.46 19.23 9.85
CA LEU A 369 16.67 20.06 9.99
C LEU A 369 17.03 20.30 11.46
N ASP A 370 16.04 20.61 12.30
CA ASP A 370 16.26 20.85 13.72
C ASP A 370 16.70 19.58 14.45
N SER A 371 16.17 18.41 14.04
CA SER A 371 16.64 17.10 14.51
C SER A 371 18.10 16.85 14.15
N LEU A 372 18.54 17.23 12.94
CA LEU A 372 19.95 17.13 12.54
C LEU A 372 20.88 18.06 13.33
N LYS A 373 20.39 19.23 13.73
CA LYS A 373 21.16 20.18 14.53
C LYS A 373 21.28 19.76 16.00
N THR A 374 20.22 19.17 16.54
CA THR A 374 20.14 18.82 17.97
C THR A 374 20.68 17.43 18.28
N ASP A 375 20.54 16.50 17.35
CA ASP A 375 21.08 15.13 17.42
C ASP A 375 21.88 14.82 16.14
N PRO A 376 23.01 15.51 15.92
CA PRO A 376 23.79 15.38 14.70
C PRO A 376 24.36 13.96 14.56
N PRO A 377 23.98 13.20 13.51
CA PRO A 377 24.49 11.86 13.29
C PRO A 377 25.98 11.87 12.96
N SER A 378 26.65 10.72 13.13
CA SER A 378 28.03 10.55 12.66
C SER A 378 28.12 10.43 11.13
N LEU A 379 27.03 9.95 10.52
CA LEU A 379 26.96 9.59 9.11
C LEU A 379 25.71 10.17 8.42
N VAL A 380 25.89 10.69 7.20
CA VAL A 380 24.80 11.04 6.29
C VAL A 380 24.98 10.26 4.98
N VAL A 381 23.91 9.67 4.47
CA VAL A 381 23.89 9.00 3.16
C VAL A 381 23.01 9.81 2.23
N TYR A 382 23.58 10.36 1.16
CA TYR A 382 22.89 11.29 0.27
C TYR A 382 22.96 10.86 -1.20
N ASP A 383 21.81 10.81 -1.88
CA ASP A 383 21.70 10.63 -3.33
C ASP A 383 21.37 11.96 -4.03
N ASP A 384 22.32 12.49 -4.79
CA ASP A 384 22.21 13.79 -5.45
C ASP A 384 21.38 13.79 -6.75
N GLN A 385 21.01 12.60 -7.24
CA GLN A 385 20.17 12.40 -8.41
C GLN A 385 18.74 11.96 -8.06
N ASN A 386 18.41 11.82 -6.78
CA ASN A 386 17.07 11.37 -6.39
C ASN A 386 16.00 12.35 -6.90
N ARG A 387 14.97 11.80 -7.54
CA ARG A 387 13.80 12.52 -8.03
C ARG A 387 12.52 11.90 -7.50
N ILE A 388 11.57 12.77 -7.16
CA ILE A 388 10.22 12.39 -6.74
C ILE A 388 9.25 13.23 -7.55
N ASP A 389 8.33 12.57 -8.26
CA ASP A 389 7.37 13.23 -9.17
C ASP A 389 8.05 14.24 -10.11
N GLY A 390 9.22 13.87 -10.63
CA GLY A 390 10.02 14.67 -11.57
C GLY A 390 10.86 15.79 -10.95
N GLN A 391 10.72 16.08 -9.65
CA GLN A 391 11.47 17.11 -8.94
C GLN A 391 12.70 16.53 -8.24
N TYR A 392 13.85 17.19 -8.36
CA TYR A 392 15.04 16.77 -7.62
C TYR A 392 14.95 17.13 -6.14
N LEU A 393 15.40 16.22 -5.28
CA LEU A 393 15.43 16.46 -3.85
C LEU A 393 16.23 17.71 -3.46
N ARG A 394 17.36 17.94 -4.13
CA ARG A 394 18.20 19.12 -3.88
C ARG A 394 17.50 20.45 -4.16
N ASP A 395 16.42 20.44 -4.94
CA ASP A 395 15.71 21.66 -5.32
C ASP A 395 14.67 22.03 -4.24
N TYR A 396 13.84 21.07 -3.79
CA TYR A 396 12.80 21.34 -2.77
C TYR A 396 13.28 21.14 -1.32
N ALA A 397 14.46 20.54 -1.12
CA ALA A 397 15.09 20.32 0.17
C ALA A 397 16.51 20.90 0.24
N SER A 398 16.76 21.99 -0.48
CA SER A 398 18.09 22.63 -0.58
C SER A 398 18.71 22.92 0.79
N TYR A 399 17.92 23.39 1.75
CA TYR A 399 18.39 23.68 3.11
C TYR A 399 18.92 22.45 3.87
N LEU A 400 18.43 21.23 3.59
CA LEU A 400 19.00 20.00 4.15
C LEU A 400 20.33 19.68 3.47
N VAL A 401 20.39 19.83 2.13
CA VAL A 401 21.61 19.59 1.34
C VAL A 401 22.71 20.56 1.77
N GLU A 402 22.41 21.85 1.88
CA GLU A 402 23.33 22.89 2.35
C GLU A 402 23.86 22.58 3.75
N TYR A 403 22.98 22.14 4.66
CA TYR A 403 23.38 21.73 6.01
C TYR A 403 24.37 20.56 5.98
N VAL A 404 24.07 19.52 5.21
CA VAL A 404 24.95 18.34 5.05
C VAL A 404 26.31 18.73 4.46
N GLN A 405 26.32 19.53 3.39
CA GLN A 405 27.55 19.96 2.73
C GLN A 405 28.43 20.85 3.62
N SER A 406 27.81 21.65 4.49
CA SER A 406 28.52 22.55 5.40
C SER A 406 29.13 21.83 6.61
N HIS A 407 28.49 20.78 7.11
CA HIS A 407 28.87 20.13 8.38
C HIS A 407 29.49 18.74 8.22
N TYR A 408 29.46 18.15 7.02
CA TYR A 408 29.96 16.81 6.76
C TYR A 408 30.93 16.79 5.57
N LEU A 409 31.79 15.78 5.51
CA LEU A 409 32.77 15.55 4.44
C LEU A 409 32.51 14.21 3.75
N PRO A 410 32.61 14.12 2.42
CA PRO A 410 32.41 12.87 1.71
C PRO A 410 33.52 11.87 2.05
N VAL A 411 33.14 10.65 2.42
CA VAL A 411 34.08 9.56 2.79
C VAL A 411 33.93 8.31 1.94
N TYR A 412 32.85 8.19 1.16
CA TYR A 412 32.61 7.09 0.25
C TYR A 412 31.60 7.50 -0.83
N ARG A 413 31.74 6.98 -2.05
CA ARG A 413 30.82 7.24 -3.16
C ARG A 413 30.53 5.96 -3.94
N GLN A 414 29.25 5.74 -4.25
CA GLN A 414 28.75 4.66 -5.10
C GLN A 414 27.70 5.22 -6.05
N GLY A 415 28.09 5.43 -7.31
CA GLY A 415 27.23 6.08 -8.30
C GLY A 415 26.87 7.52 -7.88
N SER A 416 25.58 7.82 -7.80
CA SER A 416 25.05 9.10 -7.31
C SER A 416 24.98 9.20 -5.78
N VAL A 417 25.11 8.07 -5.08
CA VAL A 417 25.04 8.03 -3.61
C VAL A 417 26.41 8.33 -3.02
N THR A 418 26.47 9.29 -2.11
CA THR A 418 27.67 9.67 -1.35
C THR A 418 27.39 9.52 0.14
N ILE A 419 28.30 8.86 0.84
CA ILE A 419 28.31 8.81 2.31
C ILE A 419 29.21 9.92 2.81
N TYR A 420 28.68 10.73 3.72
CA TYR A 420 29.39 11.81 4.39
C TYR A 420 29.59 11.47 5.87
N ALA A 421 30.77 11.79 6.40
CA ALA A 421 31.06 11.74 7.84
C ALA A 421 31.10 13.14 8.42
N ARG A 422 30.71 13.29 9.68
CA ARG A 422 30.71 14.59 10.36
C ARG A 422 32.11 15.21 10.39
N ARG A 423 32.22 16.52 10.18
CA ARG A 423 33.47 17.27 10.40
C ARG A 423 33.78 17.24 11.90
N ASN A 424 35.01 16.84 12.23
CA ASN A 424 35.52 16.90 13.61
C ASN A 424 35.57 18.34 14.12
#